data_AF-A0A178EAN6-F1
#
_entry.id   AF-A0A178EAN6-F1
#
_cell.length_a   1.000
_cell.length_b   1.000
_cell.length_c   1.000
_cell.angle_alpha   90.00
_cell.angle_beta   90.00
_cell.angle_gamma   90.00
#
_symmetry.space_group_name_H-M   'P 1'
#
loop_
_entity.id
_entity.type
_entity.pdbx_description
1 polymer ?
#
loop_
_entity_poly.entity_id
_entity_poly.type
_entity_poly.pdbx_seq_one_letter_code
_entity_poly.pdbx_strand_id
1 'polypeptide(L)'
;MHLRTLLLSVFASLAIAQINYCAGDKTIVGHCETLTYIDRTTTASGPPSTAECQDACRGVLTDAGDWIVDFRGKPDGYRQNMVGYPCGFSMGRAPGQPKDYNFDMHNQDIVDILDEVSKRFAPLHGGRVAAEGTVRCDGFVGTWYVE
;
A
#
# COMPACT_ATOMS: atom_id res chain seq x y z
N MET A 1 -62.23 12.11 -19.97
CA MET A 1 -61.29 10.98 -19.78
C MET A 1 -59.87 11.54 -19.77
N HIS A 2 -59.22 11.62 -18.61
CA HIS A 2 -57.81 12.02 -18.51
C HIS A 2 -57.02 10.86 -17.89
N LEU A 3 -56.25 10.16 -18.72
CA LEU A 3 -55.34 9.11 -18.29
C LEU A 3 -53.99 9.76 -17.96
N ARG A 4 -53.69 9.91 -16.66
CA ARG A 4 -52.39 10.38 -16.18
C ARG A 4 -51.44 9.19 -16.14
N THR A 5 -50.51 9.13 -17.10
CA THR A 5 -49.44 8.15 -17.12
C THR A 5 -48.37 8.56 -16.11
N LEU A 6 -48.24 7.83 -15.00
CA LEU A 6 -47.14 7.95 -14.06
C LEU A 6 -45.97 7.10 -14.58
N LEU A 7 -44.90 7.76 -15.03
CA LEU A 7 -43.61 7.11 -15.33
C LEU A 7 -42.85 6.95 -14.01
N LEU A 8 -42.87 5.74 -13.44
CA LEU A 8 -41.92 5.33 -12.41
C LEU A 8 -40.59 4.99 -13.09
N SER A 9 -39.63 5.91 -13.03
CA SER A 9 -38.23 5.63 -13.36
C SER A 9 -37.58 4.88 -12.20
N VAL A 10 -37.47 3.55 -12.33
CA VAL A 10 -36.69 2.70 -11.42
C VAL A 10 -35.20 2.96 -11.68
N PHE A 11 -34.58 3.79 -10.84
CA PHE A 11 -33.12 3.86 -10.77
C PHE A 11 -32.61 2.57 -10.13
N ALA A 12 -32.26 1.57 -10.94
CA ALA A 12 -31.52 0.41 -10.49
C ALA A 12 -30.11 0.88 -10.10
N SER A 13 -29.89 1.09 -8.80
CA SER A 13 -28.56 1.33 -8.24
C SER A 13 -27.75 0.04 -8.38
N LEU A 14 -26.94 -0.06 -9.43
CA LEU A 14 -25.90 -1.09 -9.53
C LEU A 14 -24.90 -0.83 -8.40
N ALA A 15 -25.04 -1.56 -7.29
CA ALA A 15 -24.01 -1.66 -6.28
C ALA A 15 -22.82 -2.39 -6.91
N ILE A 16 -21.89 -1.64 -7.52
CA ILE A 16 -20.61 -2.18 -7.94
C ILE A 16 -19.89 -2.55 -6.65
N ALA A 17 -19.71 -3.85 -6.40
CA ALA A 17 -18.83 -4.30 -5.33
C ALA A 17 -17.45 -3.69 -5.58
N GLN A 18 -17.01 -2.80 -4.68
CA GLN A 18 -15.72 -2.14 -4.82
C GLN A 18 -14.62 -3.20 -4.70
N ILE A 19 -13.83 -3.37 -5.76
CA ILE A 19 -12.71 -4.31 -5.76
C ILE A 19 -11.67 -3.83 -4.74
N ASN A 20 -11.29 -4.71 -3.81
CA ASN A 20 -10.14 -4.47 -2.92
C ASN A 20 -8.88 -4.99 -3.62
N TYR A 21 -8.20 -4.12 -4.36
CA TYR A 21 -6.93 -4.42 -5.01
C TYR A 21 -5.84 -4.76 -4.01
N CYS A 22 -5.80 -4.09 -2.86
CA CYS A 22 -4.79 -4.36 -1.84
C CYS A 22 -4.93 -5.76 -1.21
N ALA A 23 -6.12 -6.36 -1.25
CA ALA A 23 -6.27 -7.76 -0.84
C ALA A 23 -5.31 -8.69 -1.62
N GLY A 24 -4.94 -8.33 -2.86
CA GLY A 24 -4.00 -9.08 -3.68
C GLY A 24 -4.45 -10.51 -3.95
N ASP A 25 -3.51 -11.36 -4.36
CA ASP A 25 -3.73 -12.79 -4.51
C ASP A 25 -3.06 -13.53 -3.34
N LYS A 26 -3.87 -13.93 -2.35
CA LYS A 26 -3.37 -14.64 -1.17
C LYS A 26 -2.87 -16.07 -1.44
N THR A 27 -2.98 -16.56 -2.68
CA THR A 27 -2.34 -17.82 -3.08
C THR A 27 -0.87 -17.64 -3.45
N ILE A 28 -0.44 -16.40 -3.72
CA ILE A 28 0.95 -16.03 -3.94
C ILE A 28 1.57 -15.75 -2.57
N VAL A 29 2.62 -16.50 -2.23
CA VAL A 29 3.40 -16.25 -1.03
C VAL A 29 4.36 -15.10 -1.31
N GLY A 30 4.33 -14.07 -0.47
CA GLY A 30 5.28 -12.97 -0.50
C GLY A 30 6.73 -13.45 -0.28
N HIS A 31 7.70 -12.70 -0.76
CA HIS A 31 9.12 -12.99 -0.54
C HIS A 31 9.60 -12.53 0.84
N CYS A 32 8.96 -11.48 1.36
CA CYS A 32 9.41 -10.75 2.52
C CYS A 32 8.54 -11.01 3.76
N GLU A 33 9.16 -11.09 4.93
CA GLU A 33 8.47 -11.19 6.21
C GLU A 33 8.29 -9.79 6.81
N THR A 34 7.04 -9.31 6.91
CA THR A 34 6.76 -8.03 7.58
C THR A 34 6.78 -8.20 9.09
N LEU A 35 7.61 -7.40 9.79
CA LEU A 35 7.92 -7.60 11.20
C LEU A 35 7.11 -6.70 12.13
N THR A 36 6.90 -5.44 11.75
CA THR A 36 6.27 -4.42 12.63
C THR A 36 5.37 -3.49 11.84
N TYR A 37 4.34 -2.97 12.51
CA TYR A 37 3.48 -1.90 12.02
C TYR A 37 3.35 -0.82 13.10
N ILE A 38 3.70 0.41 12.77
CA ILE A 38 3.64 1.58 13.65
C ILE A 38 2.74 2.61 12.98
N ASP A 39 1.65 2.96 13.64
CA ASP A 39 0.73 3.98 13.17
C ASP A 39 1.38 5.37 13.22
N ARG A 40 1.32 6.09 12.11
CA ARG A 40 1.83 7.45 11.95
C ARG A 40 0.75 8.43 11.48
N THR A 41 -0.49 7.96 11.34
CA THR A 41 -1.57 8.69 10.64
C THR A 41 -1.82 10.07 11.25
N THR A 42 -1.81 10.22 12.57
CA THR A 42 -2.03 11.51 13.25
C THR A 42 -0.82 12.45 13.23
N THR A 43 0.36 11.94 12.89
CA THR A 43 1.61 12.71 12.82
C THR A 43 2.04 13.01 11.38
N ALA A 44 1.44 12.36 10.39
CA ALA A 44 1.68 12.62 8.98
C ALA A 44 1.00 13.93 8.57
N SER A 45 1.67 14.73 7.72
CA SER A 45 1.15 16.03 7.27
C SER A 45 -0.02 15.93 6.29
N GLY A 46 -0.25 14.75 5.70
CA GLY A 46 -1.30 14.53 4.72
C GLY A 46 -1.51 13.05 4.42
N PRO A 47 -1.88 12.22 5.41
CA PRO A 47 -1.96 10.77 5.24
C PRO A 47 -2.91 10.41 4.10
N PRO A 48 -2.58 9.53 3.13
CA PRO A 48 -3.46 9.17 2.03
C PRO A 48 -4.76 8.55 2.54
N SER A 49 -5.80 8.70 1.73
CA SER A 49 -7.04 7.94 1.88
C SER A 49 -6.82 6.47 1.48
N THR A 50 -7.64 5.58 2.02
CA THR A 50 -7.63 4.17 1.58
C THR A 50 -7.94 4.03 0.09
N ALA A 51 -8.72 4.95 -0.51
CA ALA A 51 -8.97 4.96 -1.95
C ALA A 51 -7.70 5.22 -2.76
N GLU A 52 -6.85 6.15 -2.31
CA GLU A 52 -5.53 6.39 -2.94
C GLU A 52 -4.60 5.18 -2.78
N CYS A 53 -4.67 4.48 -1.66
CA CYS A 53 -3.91 3.23 -1.47
C CYS A 53 -4.43 2.09 -2.34
N GLN A 54 -5.74 1.99 -2.58
CA GLN A 54 -6.30 1.03 -3.54
C GLN A 54 -5.79 1.29 -4.96
N ASP A 55 -5.63 2.57 -5.33
CA ASP A 55 -5.07 2.94 -6.63
C ASP A 55 -3.58 2.57 -6.75
N ALA A 56 -2.81 2.78 -5.68
CA ALA A 56 -1.43 2.33 -5.58
C ALA A 56 -1.30 0.80 -5.72
N CYS A 57 -2.13 0.04 -5.01
CA CYS A 57 -2.16 -1.43 -5.10
C CYS A 57 -2.51 -1.91 -6.51
N ARG A 58 -3.51 -1.28 -7.15
CA ARG A 58 -3.87 -1.56 -8.55
C ARG A 58 -2.66 -1.34 -9.46
N GLY A 59 -1.93 -0.25 -9.25
CA GLY A 59 -0.71 0.07 -9.96
C GLY A 59 0.38 -0.99 -9.83
N VAL A 60 0.73 -1.32 -8.58
CA VAL A 60 1.72 -2.35 -8.23
C VAL A 60 1.39 -3.69 -8.89
N LEU A 61 0.13 -4.13 -8.85
CA LEU A 61 -0.28 -5.41 -9.43
C LEU A 61 -0.32 -5.41 -10.97
N THR A 62 -0.29 -4.25 -11.62
CA THR A 62 -0.19 -4.14 -13.08
C THR A 62 1.24 -4.03 -13.58
N ASP A 63 2.19 -3.69 -12.70
CA ASP A 63 3.60 -3.62 -13.08
C ASP A 63 4.19 -5.03 -13.23
N ALA A 64 5.06 -5.20 -14.21
CA ALA A 64 5.64 -6.49 -14.53
C ALA A 64 6.96 -6.66 -13.79
N GLY A 65 7.04 -7.73 -12.99
CA GLY A 65 8.25 -8.11 -12.26
C GLY A 65 8.28 -7.57 -10.84
N ASP A 66 9.36 -7.93 -10.14
CA ASP A 66 9.58 -7.61 -8.74
C ASP A 66 10.26 -6.26 -8.57
N TRP A 67 10.03 -5.64 -7.42
CA TRP A 67 10.63 -4.37 -7.08
C TRP A 67 11.99 -4.56 -6.39
N ILE A 68 13.06 -4.14 -7.05
CA ILE A 68 14.41 -4.21 -6.49
C ILE A 68 14.61 -3.02 -5.54
N VAL A 69 14.80 -3.29 -4.25
CA VAL A 69 15.21 -2.30 -3.26
C VAL A 69 16.74 -2.23 -3.25
N ASP A 70 17.31 -1.11 -3.69
CA ASP A 70 18.76 -0.96 -3.87
C ASP A 70 19.35 0.17 -3.02
N PHE A 71 20.07 -0.22 -1.96
CA PHE A 71 20.75 0.71 -1.06
C PHE A 71 22.25 0.84 -1.36
N ARG A 72 22.78 0.18 -2.38
CA ARG A 72 24.20 0.22 -2.71
C ARG A 72 24.64 1.63 -3.09
N GLY A 73 25.69 2.12 -2.43
CA GLY A 73 26.20 3.48 -2.62
C GLY A 73 25.24 4.61 -2.18
N LYS A 74 24.11 4.29 -1.53
CA LYS A 74 23.16 5.31 -1.06
C LYS A 74 23.56 5.83 0.34
N PRO A 75 23.41 7.14 0.60
CA PRO A 75 23.72 7.74 1.89
C PRO A 75 22.75 7.29 2.98
N ASP A 76 23.14 7.51 4.24
CA ASP A 76 22.26 7.24 5.38
C ASP A 76 21.01 8.15 5.31
N GLY A 77 19.84 7.59 5.63
CA GLY A 77 18.55 8.28 5.49
C GLY A 77 17.95 8.28 4.09
N TYR A 78 18.61 7.69 3.08
CA TYR A 78 18.00 7.50 1.76
C TYR A 78 16.74 6.64 1.84
N ARG A 79 15.70 7.08 1.11
CA ARG A 79 14.45 6.35 0.89
C ARG A 79 14.26 6.11 -0.60
N GLN A 80 14.09 4.86 -0.99
CA GLN A 80 13.67 4.49 -2.33
C GLN A 80 12.14 4.55 -2.38
N ASN A 81 11.60 5.50 -3.15
CA ASN A 81 10.17 5.74 -3.23
C ASN A 81 9.58 5.06 -4.46
N MET A 82 8.41 4.44 -4.29
CA MET A 82 7.50 4.16 -5.39
C MET A 82 6.98 5.49 -5.94
N VAL A 83 6.97 5.63 -7.26
CA VAL A 83 6.57 6.85 -7.94
C VAL A 83 5.22 6.68 -8.64
N GLY A 84 4.45 7.77 -8.73
CA GLY A 84 3.23 7.82 -9.56
C GLY A 84 1.91 7.61 -8.82
N TYR A 85 1.91 7.40 -7.49
CA TYR A 85 0.70 7.20 -6.71
C TYR A 85 0.63 8.14 -5.49
N PRO A 86 -0.56 8.66 -5.13
CA PRO A 86 -0.71 9.54 -3.96
C PRO A 86 -0.50 8.83 -2.62
N CYS A 87 -0.86 7.54 -2.53
CA CYS A 87 -0.45 6.70 -1.40
C CYS A 87 0.97 6.22 -1.66
N GLY A 88 1.94 6.95 -1.11
CA GLY A 88 3.35 6.68 -1.29
C GLY A 88 3.75 5.42 -0.56
N PHE A 89 4.51 4.56 -1.23
CA PHE A 89 5.23 3.46 -0.59
C PHE A 89 6.73 3.70 -0.76
N SER A 90 7.51 3.42 0.27
CA SER A 90 8.95 3.58 0.18
C SER A 90 9.71 2.69 1.14
N MET A 91 10.98 2.46 0.81
CA MET A 91 11.90 1.62 1.56
C MET A 91 13.12 2.42 1.99
N GLY A 92 13.50 2.27 3.25
CA GLY A 92 14.71 2.80 3.84
C GLY A 92 15.57 1.69 4.45
N ARG A 93 16.83 2.01 4.71
CA ARG A 93 17.76 1.10 5.39
C ARG A 93 17.45 1.09 6.89
N ALA A 94 17.24 -0.10 7.47
CA ALA A 94 17.06 -0.20 8.92
C ALA A 94 18.39 0.08 9.67
N PRO A 95 18.34 0.61 10.91
CA PRO A 95 19.55 0.84 11.70
C PRO A 95 20.40 -0.43 11.87
N GLY A 96 21.72 -0.29 11.72
CA GLY A 96 22.66 -1.39 11.89
C GLY A 96 22.84 -2.33 10.68
N GLN A 97 22.10 -2.11 9.58
CA GLN A 97 22.28 -2.88 8.35
C GLN A 97 23.49 -2.43 7.54
N PRO A 98 24.08 -3.30 6.69
CA PRO A 98 25.21 -2.94 5.83
C PRO A 98 24.91 -1.76 4.90
N LYS A 99 25.94 -1.06 4.44
CA LYS A 99 25.77 0.06 3.50
C LYS A 99 25.58 -0.36 2.04
N ASP A 100 25.82 -1.62 1.75
CA ASP A 100 25.94 -2.14 0.39
C ASP A 100 25.14 -3.44 0.25
N TYR A 101 23.81 -3.31 0.24
CA TYR A 101 22.93 -4.43 -0.02
C TYR A 101 21.72 -3.99 -0.85
N ASN A 102 21.12 -4.98 -1.49
CA ASN A 102 19.85 -4.90 -2.17
C ASN A 102 19.07 -6.19 -1.88
N PHE A 103 17.77 -6.16 -2.15
CA PHE A 103 16.92 -7.34 -2.14
C PHE A 103 15.72 -7.11 -3.05
N ASP A 104 15.09 -8.19 -3.47
CA ASP A 104 13.87 -8.13 -4.26
C ASP A 104 12.65 -8.08 -3.33
N MET A 105 11.58 -7.44 -3.78
CA MET A 105 10.26 -7.50 -3.15
C MET A 105 9.26 -7.91 -4.21
N HIS A 106 8.48 -8.96 -3.94
CA HIS A 106 7.36 -9.28 -4.81
C HIS A 106 6.31 -8.17 -4.70
N ASN A 107 5.57 -7.95 -5.78
CA ASN A 107 4.43 -7.03 -5.78
C ASN A 107 3.41 -7.40 -4.68
N GLN A 108 3.29 -8.69 -4.36
CA GLN A 108 2.45 -9.19 -3.28
C GLN A 108 2.89 -8.66 -1.89
N ASP A 109 4.20 -8.53 -1.63
CA ASP A 109 4.72 -8.00 -0.36
C ASP A 109 4.27 -6.54 -0.13
N ILE A 110 4.32 -5.73 -1.20
CA ILE A 110 3.95 -4.32 -1.14
C ILE A 110 2.44 -4.17 -0.88
N VAL A 111 1.61 -4.89 -1.64
CA VAL A 111 0.15 -4.80 -1.46
C VAL A 111 -0.31 -5.39 -0.12
N ASP A 112 0.36 -6.42 0.39
CA ASP A 112 0.09 -6.96 1.72
C ASP A 112 0.37 -5.93 2.82
N ILE A 113 1.46 -5.17 2.72
CA ILE A 113 1.74 -4.07 3.65
C ILE A 113 0.64 -3.00 3.57
N LEU A 114 0.26 -2.57 2.36
CA LEU A 114 -0.77 -1.55 2.16
C LEU A 114 -2.16 -2.00 2.65
N ASP A 115 -2.50 -3.28 2.45
CA ASP A 115 -3.74 -3.90 2.93
C ASP A 115 -3.78 -3.96 4.46
N GLU A 116 -2.69 -4.41 5.09
CA GLU A 116 -2.59 -4.46 6.55
C GLU A 116 -2.62 -3.06 7.18
N VAL A 117 -1.93 -2.09 6.58
CA VAL A 117 -2.00 -0.67 7.01
C VAL A 117 -3.43 -0.15 6.92
N SER A 118 -4.11 -0.40 5.80
CA SER A 118 -5.51 0.00 5.60
C SER A 118 -6.45 -0.66 6.62
N LYS A 119 -6.34 -1.97 6.83
CA LYS A 119 -7.18 -2.72 7.78
C LYS A 119 -6.98 -2.26 9.23
N ARG A 120 -5.72 -2.03 9.63
CA ARG A 120 -5.37 -1.69 11.01
C ARG A 120 -5.74 -0.26 11.37
N PHE A 121 -5.44 0.70 10.49
CA PHE A 121 -5.42 2.11 10.87
C PHE A 121 -6.55 2.92 10.25
N ALA A 122 -7.06 2.56 9.06
CA ALA A 122 -8.13 3.34 8.44
C ALA A 122 -9.41 3.45 9.29
N PRO A 123 -9.88 2.40 9.99
CA PRO A 123 -11.05 2.51 10.87
C PRO A 123 -10.85 3.48 12.04
N LEU A 124 -9.61 3.76 12.43
CA LEU A 124 -9.25 4.64 13.53
C LEU A 124 -9.18 6.11 13.09
N HIS A 125 -8.95 6.36 11.79
CA HIS A 125 -8.60 7.68 11.26
C HIS A 125 -9.49 8.13 10.09
N GLY A 126 -10.75 7.70 10.09
CA GLY A 126 -11.75 8.18 9.13
C GLY A 126 -11.42 7.83 7.67
N GLY A 127 -10.79 6.67 7.44
CA GLY A 127 -10.42 6.22 6.10
C GLY A 127 -9.10 6.78 5.57
N ARG A 128 -8.28 7.41 6.42
CA ARG A 128 -6.91 7.83 6.08
C ARG A 128 -5.89 6.96 6.78
N VAL A 129 -4.71 6.81 6.19
CA VAL A 129 -3.64 5.98 6.74
C VAL A 129 -2.28 6.59 6.48
N ALA A 130 -1.41 6.52 7.48
CA ALA A 130 0.04 6.55 7.29
C ALA A 130 0.68 5.66 8.34
N ALA A 131 1.73 4.94 7.96
CA ALA A 131 2.38 3.99 8.84
C ALA A 131 3.84 3.79 8.47
N GLU A 132 4.61 3.29 9.41
CA GLU A 132 5.96 2.81 9.16
C GLU A 132 6.17 1.46 9.83
N GLY A 133 7.21 0.75 9.41
CA GLY A 133 7.54 -0.52 10.03
C GLY A 133 8.81 -1.11 9.47
N THR A 134 9.01 -2.39 9.75
CA THR A 134 10.19 -3.11 9.28
C THR A 134 9.78 -4.40 8.59
N VAL A 135 10.63 -4.84 7.68
CA VAL A 135 10.47 -6.05 6.88
C VAL A 135 11.81 -6.76 6.78
N ARG A 136 11.80 -8.10 6.69
CA ARG A 136 12.98 -8.92 6.43
C ARG A 136 12.88 -9.57 5.06
N CYS A 137 13.88 -9.34 4.21
CA CYS A 137 14.00 -9.94 2.88
C CYS A 137 15.46 -10.36 2.68
N ASP A 138 15.71 -11.59 2.23
CA ASP A 138 17.06 -12.11 1.94
C ASP A 138 18.08 -11.96 3.08
N GLY A 139 17.62 -12.01 4.33
CA GLY A 139 18.45 -11.85 5.53
C GLY A 139 18.76 -10.40 5.92
N PHE A 140 18.33 -9.42 5.12
CA PHE A 140 18.42 -7.99 5.44
C PHE A 140 17.12 -7.47 6.05
N VAL A 141 17.24 -6.40 6.83
CA VAL A 141 16.07 -5.70 7.38
C VAL A 141 15.93 -4.33 6.70
N GLY A 142 14.75 -4.06 6.14
CA GLY A 142 14.38 -2.75 5.62
C GLY A 142 13.40 -2.06 6.56
N THR A 143 13.38 -0.73 6.54
CA THR A 143 12.26 0.06 7.05
C THR A 143 11.32 0.37 5.89
N TRP A 144 10.02 0.18 6.05
CA TRP A 144 9.03 0.57 5.05
C TRP A 144 8.17 1.72 5.57
N TYR A 145 7.57 2.47 4.66
CA TYR A 145 6.69 3.60 4.98
C TYR A 145 5.52 3.67 3.99
N VAL A 146 4.35 4.03 4.53
CA VAL A 146 3.14 4.40 3.80
C VAL A 146 2.76 5.83 4.20
N GLU A 147 2.76 6.77 3.27
CA GLU A 147 2.52 8.20 3.54
C GLU A 147 1.95 8.98 2.35
#